data_AF-A0A3B8K0V1-F1
#
_entry.id   AF-A0A3B8K0V1-F1
#
_cell.length_a   1.000
_cell.length_b   1.000
_cell.length_c   1.000
_cell.angle_alpha   90.00
_cell.angle_beta   90.00
_cell.angle_gamma   90.00
#
_symmetry.space_group_name_H-M   'P 1'
#
loop_
_entity.id
_entity.type
_entity.pdbx_description
1 polymer ?
#
loop_
_entity_poly.entity_id
_entity_poly.type
_entity_poly.pdbx_seq_one_letter_code
_entity_poly.pdbx_strand_id
1 'polypeptide(L)'
;FARLAIDAGADLVLGNHPHVVQKAEEYRGKYIFYSLGNFIFDQLWSRETREGLAVKFWIGDEGLEKMEFLPVYINNDARPVPLSSRAGRAVVEKLGLELEEASVPAWDSENETFTTKEQYLFTCQKTPPESRLAQYRQLDMDSDGLPEYYTLRSGKLTVRSGSRLIWQSPDDWWVDYFFLGDADNDGAPELNLLVWKEGSFGPHRPFWVEEDDTSVKNHLFVFRLEKGSFKAVWQSSNLDCPIYRAALVDLDGDGENELLVTEGSYTDPARREITLWKWSGWGFYRINLN
;
A
#
# COMPACT_ATOMS: atom_id res chain seq x y z
N PHE A 1 -0.14 18.89 -19.91
CA PHE A 1 0.00 19.46 -18.55
C PHE A 1 -0.56 18.53 -17.47
N ALA A 2 -1.75 17.95 -17.63
CA ALA A 2 -2.33 17.08 -16.58
C ALA A 2 -1.46 15.87 -16.20
N ARG A 3 -0.95 15.10 -17.19
CA ARG A 3 0.01 14.02 -16.91
C ARG A 3 1.30 14.48 -16.26
N LEU A 4 1.82 15.66 -16.63
CA LEU A 4 3.03 16.24 -16.03
C LEU A 4 2.82 16.57 -14.54
N ALA A 5 1.60 16.97 -14.13
CA ALA A 5 1.29 17.19 -12.73
C ALA A 5 1.31 15.88 -11.93
N ILE A 6 0.80 14.79 -12.51
CA ILE A 6 0.93 13.44 -11.92
C ILE A 6 2.41 13.02 -11.86
N ASP A 7 3.18 13.21 -12.94
CA ASP A 7 4.62 12.89 -12.98
C ASP A 7 5.42 13.71 -11.94
N ALA A 8 4.94 14.90 -11.57
CA ALA A 8 5.52 15.76 -10.54
C ALA A 8 5.06 15.44 -9.10
N GLY A 9 4.21 14.43 -8.92
CA GLY A 9 3.79 13.93 -7.60
C GLY A 9 2.35 14.23 -7.18
N ALA A 10 1.48 14.73 -8.07
CA ALA A 10 0.07 14.90 -7.74
C ALA A 10 -0.67 13.54 -7.70
N ASP A 11 -1.53 13.34 -6.69
CA ASP A 11 -2.37 12.15 -6.56
C ASP A 11 -3.70 12.22 -7.35
N LEU A 12 -4.11 13.44 -7.71
CA LEU A 12 -5.35 13.73 -8.43
C LEU A 12 -5.19 15.06 -9.17
N VAL A 13 -5.66 15.10 -10.43
CA VAL A 13 -5.72 16.35 -11.21
C VAL A 13 -7.17 16.66 -11.55
N LEU A 14 -7.62 17.85 -11.17
CA LEU A 14 -8.93 18.38 -11.53
C LEU A 14 -8.75 19.52 -12.53
N GLY A 15 -8.99 19.21 -13.80
CA GLY A 15 -9.11 20.17 -14.89
C GLY A 15 -10.45 20.90 -14.82
N ASN A 16 -10.42 22.13 -15.29
CA ASN A 16 -11.59 23.00 -15.40
C ASN A 16 -11.44 23.84 -16.68
N HIS A 17 -12.53 24.50 -17.11
CA HIS A 17 -12.70 25.37 -18.28
C HIS A 17 -13.69 24.84 -19.33
N PRO A 18 -13.66 23.56 -19.73
CA PRO A 18 -14.72 23.03 -20.58
C PRO A 18 -16.06 23.09 -19.84
N HIS A 19 -17.06 23.76 -20.43
CA HIS A 19 -18.39 23.91 -19.83
C HIS A 19 -19.23 22.62 -19.79
N VAL A 20 -18.62 21.47 -20.09
CA VAL A 20 -19.28 20.16 -20.18
C VAL A 20 -18.45 19.12 -19.46
N VAL A 21 -19.09 18.08 -18.95
CA VAL A 21 -18.40 16.91 -18.37
C VAL A 21 -17.56 16.23 -19.45
N GLN A 22 -16.29 15.99 -19.14
CA GLN A 22 -15.35 15.27 -20.01
C GLN A 22 -14.91 13.95 -19.38
N LYS A 23 -14.26 13.11 -20.18
CA LYS A 23 -13.70 11.84 -19.73
C LYS A 23 -12.73 12.04 -18.56
N ALA A 24 -12.73 11.07 -17.66
CA ALA A 24 -11.65 10.85 -16.73
C ALA A 24 -10.57 9.98 -17.40
N GLU A 25 -9.34 10.13 -16.96
CA GLU A 25 -8.22 9.31 -17.38
C GLU A 25 -7.51 8.76 -16.14
N GLU A 26 -7.23 7.46 -16.17
CA GLU A 26 -6.26 6.84 -15.27
C GLU A 26 -4.86 6.92 -15.91
N TYR A 27 -3.90 7.48 -15.18
CA TYR A 27 -2.51 7.59 -15.59
C TYR A 27 -1.61 7.25 -14.39
N ARG A 28 -0.80 6.18 -14.52
CA ARG A 28 0.08 5.66 -13.46
C ARG A 28 -0.65 5.36 -12.14
N GLY A 29 -1.86 4.80 -12.21
CA GLY A 29 -2.67 4.50 -11.03
C GLY A 29 -3.26 5.73 -10.30
N LYS A 30 -3.15 6.92 -10.89
CA LYS A 30 -3.73 8.18 -10.41
C LYS A 30 -4.75 8.72 -11.41
N TYR A 31 -5.65 9.60 -10.97
CA TYR A 31 -6.80 10.00 -11.77
C TYR A 31 -6.72 11.46 -12.22
N ILE A 32 -7.14 11.71 -13.46
CA ILE A 32 -7.21 13.02 -14.09
C ILE A 32 -8.64 13.23 -14.57
N PHE A 33 -9.29 14.30 -14.09
CA PHE A 33 -10.59 14.74 -14.58
C PHE A 33 -10.39 15.95 -15.47
N TYR A 34 -10.68 15.86 -16.77
CA TYR A 34 -10.44 16.99 -17.69
C TYR A 34 -11.48 18.11 -17.54
N SER A 35 -12.72 17.76 -17.18
CA SER A 35 -13.74 18.71 -16.73
C SER A 35 -14.89 17.98 -16.04
N LEU A 36 -15.39 18.58 -14.96
CA LEU A 36 -16.62 18.16 -14.25
C LEU A 36 -17.87 18.89 -14.75
N GLY A 37 -17.74 19.74 -15.77
CA GLY A 37 -18.82 20.60 -16.24
C GLY A 37 -19.15 21.73 -15.27
N ASN A 38 -20.29 22.39 -15.48
CA ASN A 38 -20.70 23.53 -14.67
C ASN A 38 -21.49 23.09 -13.44
N PHE A 39 -21.19 23.69 -12.28
CA PHE A 39 -22.00 23.53 -11.05
C PHE A 39 -22.99 24.68 -10.86
N ILE A 40 -22.57 25.93 -11.13
CA ILE A 40 -23.41 27.13 -11.13
C ILE A 40 -22.99 27.97 -12.34
N PHE A 41 -23.93 28.30 -13.23
CA PHE A 41 -23.65 29.07 -14.44
C PHE A 41 -24.93 29.66 -15.04
N ASP A 42 -24.83 30.82 -15.68
CA ASP A 42 -25.96 31.57 -16.27
C ASP A 42 -26.14 31.33 -17.77
N GLN A 43 -25.26 30.53 -18.38
CA GLN A 43 -25.31 30.17 -19.79
C GLN A 43 -26.24 28.97 -20.05
N LEU A 44 -27.54 29.26 -20.12
CA LEU A 44 -28.61 28.27 -20.25
C LEU A 44 -28.93 27.83 -21.70
N TRP A 45 -28.09 28.22 -22.66
CA TRP A 45 -28.34 28.08 -24.10
C TRP A 45 -28.16 26.65 -24.63
N SER A 46 -27.48 25.77 -23.90
CA SER A 46 -27.33 24.35 -24.23
C SER A 46 -27.66 23.49 -23.02
N ARG A 47 -28.21 22.29 -23.27
CA ARG A 47 -28.41 21.29 -22.22
C ARG A 47 -27.07 20.81 -21.66
N GLU A 48 -26.09 20.60 -22.53
CA GLU A 48 -24.79 20.04 -22.15
C GLU A 48 -24.03 20.97 -21.19
N THR A 49 -24.16 22.29 -21.37
CA THR A 49 -23.54 23.30 -20.48
C THR A 49 -24.24 23.43 -19.14
N ARG A 50 -25.41 22.82 -18.99
CA ARG A 50 -26.20 22.79 -17.75
C ARG A 50 -26.02 21.49 -17.00
N GLU A 51 -25.33 20.50 -17.57
CA GLU A 51 -25.02 19.23 -16.91
C GLU A 51 -23.61 19.30 -16.30
N GLY A 52 -23.48 18.84 -15.05
CA GLY A 52 -22.22 18.82 -14.32
C GLY A 52 -22.18 17.74 -13.25
N LEU A 53 -21.07 17.69 -12.53
CA LEU A 53 -20.83 16.74 -11.46
C LEU A 53 -20.38 17.48 -10.19
N ALA A 54 -21.04 17.20 -9.07
CA ALA A 54 -20.46 17.39 -7.75
C ALA A 54 -19.79 16.07 -7.35
N VAL A 55 -18.54 16.14 -6.91
CA VAL A 55 -17.75 14.94 -6.58
C VAL A 55 -17.21 15.06 -5.18
N LYS A 56 -17.40 14.00 -4.40
CA LYS A 56 -16.76 13.83 -3.10
C LYS A 56 -15.60 12.85 -3.25
N PHE A 57 -14.44 13.27 -2.77
CA PHE A 57 -13.21 12.49 -2.80
C PHE A 57 -12.85 12.06 -1.38
N TRP A 58 -12.44 10.80 -1.22
CA TRP A 58 -11.81 10.30 0.00
C TRP A 58 -10.34 10.10 -0.29
N ILE A 59 -9.50 10.88 0.39
CA ILE A 59 -8.05 10.84 0.26
C ILE A 59 -7.51 10.33 1.59
N GLY A 60 -6.78 9.22 1.54
CA GLY A 60 -6.06 8.65 2.67
C GLY A 60 -4.55 8.80 2.50
N ASP A 61 -3.79 8.13 3.37
CA ASP A 61 -2.32 8.24 3.41
C ASP A 61 -1.63 7.76 2.12
N GLU A 62 -2.28 6.88 1.37
CA GLU A 62 -1.78 6.29 0.11
C GLU A 62 -2.37 6.99 -1.15
N GLY A 63 -3.07 8.12 -0.96
CA GLY A 63 -3.70 8.91 -2.01
C GLY A 63 -5.22 8.70 -2.12
N LEU A 64 -5.77 8.89 -3.32
CA LEU A 64 -7.22 8.83 -3.57
C LEU A 64 -7.76 7.39 -3.46
N GLU A 65 -8.71 7.16 -2.56
CA GLU A 65 -9.24 5.82 -2.27
C GLU A 65 -10.60 5.56 -2.91
N LYS A 66 -11.46 6.57 -2.86
CA LYS A 66 -12.86 6.47 -3.28
C LYS A 66 -13.35 7.80 -3.82
N MET A 67 -14.30 7.72 -4.74
CA MET A 67 -15.03 8.86 -5.28
C MET A 67 -16.53 8.57 -5.28
N GLU A 68 -17.32 9.61 -5.03
CA GLU A 68 -18.77 9.59 -5.08
C GLU A 68 -19.22 10.74 -5.98
N PHE A 69 -19.95 10.40 -7.03
CA PHE A 69 -20.40 11.33 -8.05
C PHE A 69 -21.89 11.61 -7.88
N LEU A 70 -22.21 12.89 -7.81
CA LEU A 70 -23.56 13.42 -7.83
C LEU A 70 -23.77 14.22 -9.12
N PRO A 71 -24.48 13.66 -10.11
CA PRO A 71 -24.91 14.39 -11.29
C PRO A 71 -25.80 15.56 -10.92
N VAL A 72 -25.53 16.71 -11.53
CA VAL A 72 -26.34 17.92 -11.33
C VAL A 72 -26.77 18.52 -12.66
N TYR A 73 -27.92 19.19 -12.62
CA TYR A 73 -28.45 20.00 -13.70
C TYR A 73 -28.71 21.42 -13.21
N ILE A 74 -28.29 22.41 -13.97
CA ILE A 74 -28.57 23.82 -13.68
C ILE A 74 -29.97 24.14 -14.21
N ASN A 75 -30.91 24.45 -13.31
CA ASN A 75 -32.28 24.81 -13.67
C ASN A 75 -32.37 26.24 -14.27
N ASN A 76 -33.57 26.71 -14.61
CA ASN A 76 -33.73 28.03 -15.27
C ASN A 76 -33.41 29.22 -14.35
N ASP A 77 -33.30 28.98 -13.05
CA ASP A 77 -32.92 29.99 -12.04
C ASP A 77 -31.41 29.97 -11.75
N ALA A 78 -30.62 29.33 -12.63
CA ALA A 78 -29.19 29.10 -12.46
C ALA A 78 -28.82 28.31 -11.17
N ARG A 79 -29.74 27.48 -10.66
CA ARG A 79 -29.52 26.65 -9.46
C ARG A 79 -29.23 25.20 -9.84
N PRO A 80 -28.17 24.58 -9.27
CA PRO A 80 -27.93 23.16 -9.43
C PRO A 80 -29.00 22.35 -8.69
N VAL A 81 -29.57 21.38 -9.39
CA VAL A 81 -30.44 20.36 -8.83
C VAL A 81 -29.87 18.98 -9.13
N PRO A 82 -29.93 18.02 -8.19
CA PRO A 82 -29.51 16.65 -8.45
C PRO A 82 -30.25 16.04 -9.66
N LEU A 83 -29.53 15.30 -10.49
CA LEU A 83 -30.11 14.42 -11.51
C LEU A 83 -30.07 12.97 -11.01
N SER A 84 -31.17 12.24 -11.21
CA SER A 84 -31.31 10.82 -10.85
C SER A 84 -31.66 9.97 -12.08
N SER A 85 -31.65 8.65 -11.88
CA SER A 85 -32.11 7.66 -12.86
C SER A 85 -31.39 7.79 -14.20
N ARG A 86 -32.09 7.60 -15.33
CA ARG A 86 -31.50 7.61 -16.67
C ARG A 86 -30.76 8.91 -17.02
N ALA A 87 -31.24 10.06 -16.51
CA ALA A 87 -30.62 11.35 -16.80
C ALA A 87 -29.31 11.53 -16.04
N GLY A 88 -29.26 11.15 -14.76
CA GLY A 88 -28.02 11.16 -13.97
C GLY A 88 -26.97 10.20 -14.54
N ARG A 89 -27.40 8.99 -14.90
CA ARG A 89 -26.53 7.96 -15.48
C ARG A 89 -25.85 8.41 -16.78
N ALA A 90 -26.60 9.06 -17.67
CA ALA A 90 -26.05 9.56 -18.93
C ALA A 90 -24.94 10.62 -18.73
N VAL A 91 -24.95 11.35 -17.60
CA VAL A 91 -23.90 12.33 -17.29
C VAL A 91 -22.62 11.64 -16.81
N VAL A 92 -22.73 10.65 -15.91
CA VAL A 92 -21.56 9.95 -15.36
C VAL A 92 -20.91 9.00 -16.36
N GLU A 93 -21.67 8.43 -17.29
CA GLU A 93 -21.12 7.60 -18.38
C GLU A 93 -20.13 8.39 -19.25
N LYS A 94 -20.22 9.73 -19.30
CA LYS A 94 -19.25 10.60 -20.01
C LYS A 94 -17.86 10.53 -19.41
N LEU A 95 -17.71 10.17 -18.13
CA LEU A 95 -16.42 9.99 -17.48
C LEU A 95 -15.65 8.80 -18.05
N GLY A 96 -16.35 7.79 -18.60
CA GLY A 96 -15.72 6.55 -19.06
C GLY A 96 -15.14 5.69 -17.93
N LEU A 97 -15.65 5.85 -16.70
CA LEU A 97 -15.31 5.01 -15.55
C LEU A 97 -16.38 3.93 -15.34
N GLU A 98 -15.96 2.77 -14.82
CA GLU A 98 -16.89 1.72 -14.37
C GLU A 98 -17.38 2.04 -12.96
N LEU A 99 -18.60 2.57 -12.85
CA LEU A 99 -19.18 3.03 -11.58
C LEU A 99 -20.15 2.01 -11.00
N GLU A 100 -20.13 1.88 -9.68
CA GLU A 100 -21.13 1.13 -8.91
C GLU A 100 -22.30 2.07 -8.53
N GLU A 101 -23.54 1.63 -8.73
CA GLU A 101 -24.72 2.35 -8.25
C GLU A 101 -24.97 1.99 -6.78
N ALA A 102 -25.03 3.01 -5.92
CA ALA A 102 -25.31 2.86 -4.50
C ALA A 102 -26.50 3.71 -4.06
N SER A 103 -27.35 3.10 -3.25
CA SER A 103 -28.43 3.77 -2.55
C SER A 103 -27.91 4.33 -1.23
N VAL A 104 -27.78 5.66 -1.13
CA VAL A 104 -27.36 6.30 0.12
C VAL A 104 -28.53 6.99 0.83
N PRO A 105 -28.56 6.99 2.17
CA PRO A 105 -29.49 7.83 2.92
C PRO A 105 -29.19 9.31 2.65
N ALA A 106 -30.23 10.08 2.35
CA ALA A 106 -30.15 11.51 2.11
C ALA A 106 -31.28 12.25 2.84
N TRP A 107 -30.99 13.45 3.33
CA TRP A 107 -32.01 14.30 3.94
C TRP A 107 -32.88 14.95 2.86
N ASP A 108 -34.20 14.81 3.00
CA ASP A 108 -35.19 15.55 2.24
C ASP A 108 -35.62 16.78 3.05
N SER A 109 -35.19 17.96 2.60
CA SER A 109 -35.48 19.22 3.27
C SER A 109 -36.93 19.68 3.12
N GLU A 110 -37.67 19.19 2.11
CA GLU A 110 -39.07 19.56 1.92
C GLU A 110 -39.99 18.76 2.85
N ASN A 111 -39.67 17.47 3.04
CA ASN A 111 -40.48 16.56 3.85
C ASN A 111 -39.91 16.30 5.25
N GLU A 112 -38.74 16.88 5.59
CA GLU A 112 -38.01 16.67 6.86
C GLU A 112 -37.81 15.18 7.21
N THR A 113 -37.55 14.34 6.20
CA THR A 113 -37.35 12.90 6.37
C THR A 113 -36.08 12.40 5.69
N PHE A 114 -35.57 11.25 6.11
CA PHE A 114 -34.53 10.54 5.35
C PHE A 114 -35.16 9.81 4.16
N THR A 115 -34.64 10.10 2.97
CA THR A 115 -34.96 9.44 1.71
C THR A 115 -33.75 8.69 1.17
N THR A 116 -33.95 7.80 0.22
CA THR A 116 -32.85 7.14 -0.50
C THR A 116 -32.54 7.93 -1.76
N LYS A 117 -31.28 8.29 -1.97
CA LYS A 117 -30.80 8.86 -3.24
C LYS A 117 -29.80 7.93 -3.92
N GLU A 118 -29.93 7.82 -5.24
CA GLU A 118 -28.96 7.14 -6.08
C GLU A 118 -27.69 7.98 -6.17
N GLN A 119 -26.55 7.34 -5.91
CA GLN A 119 -25.23 7.91 -6.11
C GLN A 119 -24.35 6.91 -6.86
N TYR A 120 -23.36 7.44 -7.55
CA TYR A 120 -22.43 6.65 -8.33
C TYR A 120 -21.09 6.62 -7.60
N LEU A 121 -20.68 5.43 -7.20
CA LEU A 121 -19.44 5.21 -6.49
C LEU A 121 -18.38 4.69 -7.45
N PHE A 122 -17.17 5.17 -7.25
CA PHE A 122 -15.98 4.59 -7.84
C PHE A 122 -15.00 4.30 -6.73
N THR A 123 -14.75 3.03 -6.50
CA THR A 123 -13.62 2.61 -5.69
C THR A 123 -12.41 2.65 -6.59
N CYS A 124 -11.42 3.49 -6.24
CA CYS A 124 -10.21 3.54 -7.03
C CYS A 124 -9.61 2.14 -7.05
N GLN A 125 -9.34 1.61 -8.25
CA GLN A 125 -8.46 0.45 -8.33
C GLN A 125 -7.15 0.90 -7.73
N LYS A 126 -6.90 0.51 -6.48
CA LYS A 126 -5.56 0.55 -5.91
C LYS A 126 -4.80 -0.44 -6.78
N THR A 127 -4.20 0.05 -7.88
CA THR A 127 -2.86 -0.41 -8.19
C THR A 127 -2.16 -0.23 -6.85
N PRO A 128 -1.80 -1.32 -6.15
CA PRO A 128 -1.18 -1.18 -4.85
C PRO A 128 -0.10 -0.12 -5.05
N PRO A 129 -0.09 0.92 -4.22
CA PRO A 129 0.83 2.02 -4.43
C PRO A 129 2.19 1.40 -4.74
N GLU A 130 3.02 2.04 -5.56
CA GLU A 130 4.46 1.79 -5.46
C GLU A 130 4.99 2.20 -4.06
N SER A 131 4.19 2.04 -3.00
CA SER A 131 4.70 1.82 -1.67
C SER A 131 5.66 0.65 -1.82
N ARG A 132 6.89 0.91 -1.42
CA ARG A 132 8.01 -0.04 -1.36
C ARG A 132 7.71 -1.34 -0.59
N LEU A 133 6.48 -1.57 -0.14
CA LEU A 133 6.06 -2.53 0.89
C LEU A 133 4.93 -3.45 0.41
N ALA A 134 4.77 -3.63 -0.90
CA ALA A 134 4.00 -4.74 -1.45
C ALA A 134 4.98 -5.76 -2.04
N GLN A 135 5.08 -6.93 -1.42
CA GLN A 135 5.94 -8.01 -1.89
C GLN A 135 5.19 -9.33 -1.85
N TYR A 136 5.30 -10.10 -2.93
CA TYR A 136 4.71 -11.41 -3.06
C TYR A 136 5.80 -12.41 -3.43
N ARG A 137 5.83 -13.55 -2.73
CA ARG A 137 6.69 -14.69 -3.01
C ARG A 137 5.91 -15.98 -2.83
N GLN A 138 6.39 -17.01 -3.50
CA GLN A 138 5.86 -18.36 -3.41
C GLN A 138 7.05 -19.32 -3.34
N LEU A 139 7.04 -20.20 -2.35
CA LEU A 139 8.05 -21.23 -2.16
C LEU A 139 7.42 -22.36 -1.36
N ASP A 140 7.60 -23.60 -1.81
CA ASP A 140 7.37 -24.79 -0.98
C ASP A 140 8.52 -24.86 0.03
N MET A 141 8.28 -24.31 1.23
CA MET A 141 9.34 -24.07 2.21
C MET A 141 9.62 -25.30 3.07
N ASP A 142 8.63 -26.15 3.30
CA ASP A 142 8.79 -27.40 4.06
C ASP A 142 8.92 -28.66 3.19
N SER A 143 8.98 -28.48 1.86
CA SER A 143 9.16 -29.55 0.86
C SER A 143 8.06 -30.61 0.92
N ASP A 144 6.84 -30.22 1.27
CA ASP A 144 5.68 -31.12 1.32
C ASP A 144 5.00 -31.30 -0.05
N GLY A 145 5.46 -30.57 -1.07
CA GLY A 145 4.93 -30.55 -2.43
C GLY A 145 3.82 -29.51 -2.65
N LEU A 146 3.44 -28.75 -1.63
CA LEU A 146 2.50 -27.64 -1.69
C LEU A 146 3.22 -26.32 -1.40
N PRO A 147 3.02 -25.29 -2.25
CA PRO A 147 3.70 -24.02 -2.03
C PRO A 147 3.03 -23.16 -0.95
N GLU A 148 3.84 -22.53 -0.11
CA GLU A 148 3.43 -21.41 0.72
C GLU A 148 3.45 -20.10 -0.06
N TYR A 149 2.51 -19.22 0.29
CA TYR A 149 2.31 -17.91 -0.29
C TYR A 149 2.60 -16.82 0.74
N TYR A 150 3.58 -15.97 0.45
CA TYR A 150 4.06 -14.91 1.33
C TYR A 150 3.62 -13.57 0.77
N THR A 151 2.83 -12.83 1.54
CA THR A 151 2.28 -11.54 1.12
C THR A 151 2.58 -10.48 2.17
N LEU A 152 3.47 -9.56 1.81
CA LEU A 152 3.73 -8.32 2.55
C LEU A 152 2.87 -7.22 1.96
N ARG A 153 2.05 -6.56 2.79
CA ARG A 153 1.31 -5.35 2.45
C ARG A 153 1.25 -4.42 3.65
N SER A 154 1.60 -3.15 3.45
CA SER A 154 1.48 -2.09 4.47
C SER A 154 2.09 -2.47 5.81
N GLY A 155 3.33 -2.99 5.80
CA GLY A 155 4.05 -3.38 7.02
C GLY A 155 3.65 -4.73 7.62
N LYS A 156 2.64 -5.42 7.04
CA LYS A 156 2.12 -6.69 7.55
C LYS A 156 2.47 -7.85 6.62
N LEU A 157 3.18 -8.85 7.14
CA LEU A 157 3.46 -10.09 6.42
C LEU A 157 2.47 -11.18 6.84
N THR A 158 1.89 -11.84 5.84
CA THR A 158 1.04 -13.02 6.02
C THR A 158 1.60 -14.18 5.18
N VAL A 159 1.55 -15.38 5.75
CA VAL A 159 1.95 -16.63 5.06
C VAL A 159 0.76 -17.58 5.04
N ARG A 160 0.44 -18.10 3.86
CA ARG A 160 -0.68 -19.02 3.64
C ARG A 160 -0.22 -20.27 2.93
N SER A 161 -0.74 -21.43 3.32
CA SER A 161 -0.64 -22.66 2.53
C SER A 161 -2.06 -23.01 2.06
N GLY A 162 -2.27 -22.97 0.74
CA GLY A 162 -3.61 -22.99 0.14
C GLY A 162 -4.53 -21.88 0.69
N SER A 163 -5.68 -22.27 1.25
CA SER A 163 -6.64 -21.34 1.87
C SER A 163 -6.37 -21.06 3.35
N ARG A 164 -5.40 -21.73 3.98
CA ARG A 164 -5.12 -21.59 5.42
C ARG A 164 -4.06 -20.52 5.67
N LEU A 165 -4.34 -19.59 6.58
CA LEU A 165 -3.32 -18.71 7.16
C LEU A 165 -2.49 -19.53 8.15
N ILE A 166 -1.18 -19.67 7.90
CA ILE A 166 -0.28 -20.45 8.76
C ILE A 166 0.59 -19.56 9.64
N TRP A 167 0.84 -18.32 9.23
CA TRP A 167 1.55 -17.34 10.06
C TRP A 167 1.22 -15.91 9.64
N GLN A 168 1.36 -15.00 10.60
CA GLN A 168 1.23 -13.56 10.40
C GLN A 168 2.22 -12.87 11.34
N SER A 169 2.84 -11.78 10.88
CA SER A 169 3.70 -10.97 11.74
C SER A 169 2.89 -10.41 12.93
N PRO A 170 3.51 -10.19 14.09
CA PRO A 170 2.87 -9.46 15.20
C PRO A 170 2.36 -8.06 14.80
N ASP A 171 1.40 -7.53 15.55
CA ASP A 171 0.77 -6.21 15.28
C ASP A 171 1.68 -5.04 15.66
N ASP A 172 2.59 -5.26 16.60
CA ASP A 172 3.61 -4.32 17.06
C ASP A 172 4.87 -4.31 16.17
N TRP A 173 4.87 -5.09 15.08
CA TRP A 173 5.97 -5.15 14.11
C TRP A 173 5.58 -4.45 12.83
N TRP A 174 6.51 -3.65 12.31
CA TRP A 174 6.46 -3.14 10.95
C TRP A 174 7.49 -3.86 10.09
N VAL A 175 7.03 -4.78 9.23
CA VAL A 175 7.89 -5.50 8.30
C VAL A 175 8.15 -4.63 7.07
N ASP A 176 9.40 -4.20 6.87
CA ASP A 176 9.77 -3.35 5.72
C ASP A 176 10.06 -4.17 4.46
N TYR A 177 10.64 -5.36 4.64
CA TYR A 177 11.06 -6.22 3.54
C TYR A 177 11.22 -7.66 4.00
N PHE A 178 11.06 -8.62 3.09
CA PHE A 178 11.41 -10.00 3.35
C PHE A 178 12.09 -10.66 2.14
N PHE A 179 12.82 -11.74 2.40
CA PHE A 179 13.36 -12.62 1.38
C PHE A 179 13.33 -14.07 1.87
N LEU A 180 13.34 -14.99 0.92
CA LEU A 180 13.31 -16.43 1.19
C LEU A 180 14.63 -17.05 0.74
N GLY A 181 15.18 -17.96 1.54
CA GLY A 181 16.39 -18.69 1.19
C GLY A 181 17.18 -19.09 2.43
N ASP A 182 18.13 -19.99 2.20
CA ASP A 182 18.99 -20.60 3.21
C ASP A 182 20.01 -19.57 3.73
N ALA A 183 19.65 -18.90 4.82
CA ALA A 183 20.43 -17.80 5.36
C ALA A 183 21.42 -18.25 6.44
N ASP A 184 21.18 -19.40 7.05
CA ASP A 184 22.06 -20.01 8.06
C ASP A 184 22.92 -21.16 7.51
N ASN A 185 22.83 -21.42 6.20
CA ASN A 185 23.62 -22.39 5.43
C ASN A 185 23.47 -23.83 5.94
N ASP A 186 22.26 -24.21 6.34
CA ASP A 186 21.95 -25.56 6.82
C ASP A 186 21.27 -26.46 5.78
N GLY A 187 21.03 -25.94 4.58
CA GLY A 187 20.44 -26.62 3.44
C GLY A 187 18.92 -26.50 3.36
N ALA A 188 18.26 -25.89 4.36
CA ALA A 188 16.83 -25.57 4.31
C ALA A 188 16.63 -24.06 4.05
N PRO A 189 15.54 -23.66 3.36
CA PRO A 189 15.27 -22.24 3.16
C PRO A 189 14.52 -21.62 4.36
N GLU A 190 14.89 -20.39 4.74
CA GLU A 190 14.22 -19.62 5.78
C GLU A 190 13.40 -18.46 5.22
N LEU A 191 12.46 -18.00 6.05
CA LEU A 191 11.85 -16.69 5.95
C LEU A 191 12.70 -15.66 6.71
N ASN A 192 13.28 -14.72 5.98
CA ASN A 192 14.13 -13.67 6.52
C ASN A 192 13.41 -12.32 6.47
N LEU A 193 13.33 -11.61 7.59
CA LEU A 193 12.55 -10.39 7.76
C LEU A 193 13.42 -9.21 8.17
N LEU A 194 13.21 -8.07 7.52
CA LEU A 194 13.66 -6.77 8.00
C LEU A 194 12.50 -6.09 8.72
N VAL A 195 12.62 -5.95 10.04
CA VAL A 195 11.54 -5.53 10.92
C VAL A 195 11.90 -4.26 11.67
N TRP A 196 10.97 -3.33 11.78
CA TRP A 196 11.04 -2.21 12.70
C TRP A 196 10.10 -2.49 13.87
N LYS A 197 10.64 -2.46 15.09
CA LYS A 197 9.85 -2.64 16.32
C LYS A 197 10.50 -1.92 17.48
N GLU A 198 9.73 -1.73 18.55
CA GLU A 198 10.20 -1.15 19.80
C GLU A 198 11.11 -2.12 20.56
N GLY A 199 12.32 -1.69 20.87
CA GLY A 199 13.28 -2.38 21.74
C GLY A 199 13.73 -3.78 21.31
N SER A 200 14.61 -4.39 22.09
CA SER A 200 15.24 -5.67 21.72
C SER A 200 14.51 -6.91 22.24
N PHE A 201 13.82 -6.81 23.38
CA PHE A 201 13.34 -8.01 24.09
C PHE A 201 11.83 -8.24 24.01
N GLY A 202 11.06 -7.23 23.60
CA GLY A 202 9.60 -7.30 23.65
C GLY A 202 9.10 -7.73 25.05
N PRO A 203 8.14 -8.66 25.16
CA PRO A 203 7.63 -9.08 26.47
C PRO A 203 8.60 -9.96 27.28
N HIS A 204 9.74 -10.39 26.70
CA HIS A 204 10.65 -11.38 27.30
C HIS A 204 11.98 -10.80 27.76
N ARG A 205 11.95 -9.59 28.34
CA ARG A 205 13.12 -8.89 28.88
C ARG A 205 13.86 -9.72 29.96
N PRO A 206 15.17 -9.97 29.81
CA PRO A 206 15.96 -10.66 30.83
C PRO A 206 16.01 -9.87 32.15
N PHE A 207 16.03 -10.59 33.27
CA PHE A 207 15.95 -9.96 34.60
C PHE A 207 17.15 -9.10 34.98
N TRP A 208 18.31 -9.29 34.33
CA TRP A 208 19.54 -8.53 34.57
C TRP A 208 19.66 -7.25 33.74
N VAL A 209 18.67 -6.95 32.88
CA VAL A 209 18.60 -5.67 32.17
C VAL A 209 17.91 -4.66 33.10
N GLU A 210 18.57 -3.56 33.44
CA GLU A 210 18.02 -2.56 34.39
C GLU A 210 17.22 -1.46 33.66
N GLU A 211 17.65 -1.09 32.45
CA GLU A 211 16.99 -0.11 31.57
C GLU A 211 16.76 -0.74 30.20
N ASP A 212 15.54 -0.62 29.65
CA ASP A 212 15.19 -1.13 28.32
C ASP A 212 15.20 0.00 27.29
N ASP A 213 15.83 -0.23 26.14
CA ASP A 213 15.83 0.71 25.02
C ASP A 213 14.47 0.60 24.32
N THR A 214 13.57 1.55 24.55
CA THR A 214 12.25 1.62 23.91
C THR A 214 12.25 2.34 22.57
N SER A 215 13.43 2.61 21.99
CA SER A 215 13.48 3.16 20.64
C SER A 215 13.02 2.12 19.60
N VAL A 216 12.35 2.61 18.56
CA VAL A 216 12.03 1.81 17.38
C VAL A 216 13.27 1.72 16.52
N LYS A 217 13.81 0.51 16.38
CA LYS A 217 15.01 0.24 15.56
C LYS A 217 14.77 -0.92 14.61
N ASN A 218 15.65 -1.05 13.64
CA ASN A 218 15.60 -2.12 12.66
C ASN A 218 16.24 -3.40 13.21
N HIS A 219 15.66 -4.53 12.81
CA HIS A 219 16.08 -5.88 13.17
C HIS A 219 16.10 -6.78 11.93
N LEU A 220 16.97 -7.79 11.97
CA LEU A 220 16.98 -8.91 11.04
C LEU A 220 16.53 -10.17 11.80
N PHE A 221 15.41 -10.75 11.40
CA PHE A 221 14.88 -11.97 11.98
C PHE A 221 14.83 -13.11 10.97
N VAL A 222 15.08 -14.33 11.44
CA VAL A 222 15.15 -15.55 10.64
C VAL A 222 14.18 -16.56 11.23
N PHE A 223 13.28 -17.07 10.39
CA PHE A 223 12.28 -18.05 10.78
C PHE A 223 12.30 -19.26 9.85
N ARG A 224 12.10 -20.44 10.43
CA ARG A 224 11.95 -21.70 9.70
C ARG A 224 10.54 -22.22 9.80
N LEU A 225 10.00 -22.72 8.69
CA LEU A 225 8.74 -23.45 8.70
C LEU A 225 9.00 -24.90 9.11
N GLU A 226 8.47 -25.31 10.25
CA GLU A 226 8.55 -26.68 10.73
C GLU A 226 7.17 -27.21 11.06
N LYS A 227 6.77 -28.32 10.42
CA LYS A 227 5.51 -29.02 10.69
C LYS A 227 4.29 -28.07 10.61
N GLY A 228 4.27 -27.17 9.64
CA GLY A 228 3.20 -26.19 9.42
C GLY A 228 3.18 -25.01 10.39
N SER A 229 4.25 -24.78 11.15
CA SER A 229 4.39 -23.62 12.05
C SER A 229 5.76 -22.95 11.90
N PHE A 230 5.79 -21.61 11.86
CA PHE A 230 7.06 -20.89 11.86
C PHE A 230 7.67 -20.84 13.25
N LYS A 231 8.97 -21.14 13.35
CA LYS A 231 9.79 -21.00 14.54
C LYS A 231 10.92 -20.02 14.28
N ALA A 232 11.24 -19.21 15.28
CA ALA A 232 12.40 -18.34 15.22
C ALA A 232 13.67 -19.20 15.26
N VAL A 233 14.50 -19.09 14.23
CA VAL A 233 15.87 -19.61 14.21
C VAL A 233 16.77 -18.61 14.93
N TRP A 234 16.63 -17.33 14.57
CA TRP A 234 17.42 -16.25 15.15
C TRP A 234 16.70 -14.92 15.06
N GLN A 235 16.88 -14.08 16.08
CA GLN A 235 16.33 -12.73 16.12
C GLN A 235 17.37 -11.77 16.65
N SER A 236 17.78 -10.80 15.82
CA SER A 236 18.76 -9.80 16.24
C SER A 236 18.24 -8.92 17.38
N SER A 237 19.15 -8.42 18.21
CA SER A 237 18.90 -7.19 18.97
C SER A 237 18.78 -5.98 18.02
N ASN A 238 18.62 -4.78 18.59
CA ASN A 238 18.65 -3.54 17.82
C ASN A 238 19.91 -3.49 16.95
N LEU A 239 19.75 -3.39 15.63
CA LEU A 239 20.89 -3.23 14.72
C LEU A 239 21.47 -1.83 14.88
N ASP A 240 22.80 -1.73 14.86
CA ASP A 240 23.52 -0.45 14.94
C ASP A 240 23.23 0.47 13.74
N CYS A 241 23.01 -0.12 12.56
CA CYS A 241 22.61 0.55 11.34
C CYS A 241 21.35 -0.14 10.76
N PRO A 242 20.37 0.61 10.24
CA PRO A 242 19.20 0.01 9.64
C PRO A 242 19.54 -0.65 8.29
N ILE A 243 19.04 -1.85 8.08
CA ILE A 243 19.09 -2.54 6.80
C ILE A 243 17.81 -2.22 6.03
N TYR A 244 17.95 -1.68 4.82
CA TYR A 244 16.81 -1.37 3.96
C TYR A 244 16.51 -2.48 2.96
N ARG A 245 17.53 -3.18 2.46
CA ARG A 245 17.39 -4.29 1.52
C ARG A 245 18.47 -5.31 1.81
N ALA A 246 18.15 -6.56 1.52
CA ALA A 246 19.06 -7.68 1.68
C ALA A 246 18.81 -8.72 0.58
N ALA A 247 19.85 -9.45 0.20
CA ALA A 247 19.80 -10.59 -0.67
C ALA A 247 20.85 -11.62 -0.24
N LEU A 248 20.52 -12.90 -0.42
CA LEU A 248 21.47 -13.99 -0.27
C LEU A 248 22.24 -14.17 -1.56
N VAL A 249 23.55 -14.31 -1.45
CA VAL A 249 24.47 -14.50 -2.57
C VAL A 249 25.69 -15.27 -2.08
N ASP A 250 26.06 -16.34 -2.79
CA ASP A 250 27.37 -16.96 -2.68
C ASP A 250 28.35 -16.12 -3.51
N LEU A 251 29.08 -15.22 -2.85
CA LEU A 251 29.91 -14.23 -3.54
C LEU A 251 31.33 -14.76 -3.80
N ASP A 252 31.85 -15.62 -2.92
CA ASP A 252 33.20 -16.15 -3.02
C ASP A 252 33.27 -17.57 -3.65
N GLY A 253 32.11 -18.19 -3.90
CA GLY A 253 31.98 -19.48 -4.56
C GLY A 253 32.27 -20.66 -3.62
N ASP A 254 32.22 -20.48 -2.30
CA ASP A 254 32.43 -21.54 -1.32
C ASP A 254 31.19 -22.44 -1.12
N GLY A 255 30.05 -22.04 -1.70
CA GLY A 255 28.78 -22.75 -1.61
C GLY A 255 27.93 -22.36 -0.40
N GLU A 256 28.40 -21.43 0.45
CA GLU A 256 27.63 -20.78 1.51
C GLU A 256 27.08 -19.44 1.01
N ASN A 257 25.88 -19.08 1.45
CA ASN A 257 25.31 -17.77 1.17
C ASN A 257 25.88 -16.71 2.12
N GLU A 258 26.39 -15.61 1.57
CA GLU A 258 26.52 -14.34 2.25
C GLU A 258 25.26 -13.49 2.12
N LEU A 259 25.08 -12.60 3.09
CA LEU A 259 24.02 -11.61 3.07
C LEU A 259 24.55 -10.27 2.57
N LEU A 260 24.21 -9.93 1.33
CA LEU A 260 24.47 -8.62 0.74
C LEU A 260 23.37 -7.65 1.16
N VAL A 261 23.74 -6.61 1.91
CA VAL A 261 22.79 -5.67 2.49
C VAL A 261 23.04 -4.24 2.03
N THR A 262 21.96 -3.46 1.95
CA THR A 262 22.02 -2.00 1.88
C THR A 262 21.72 -1.43 3.26
N GLU A 263 22.76 -1.03 3.98
CA GLU A 263 22.65 -0.34 5.27
C GLU A 263 22.43 1.17 5.07
N GLY A 264 21.91 1.83 6.08
CA GLY A 264 21.95 3.28 6.17
C GLY A 264 22.27 3.80 7.56
N SER A 265 21.66 4.91 7.95
CA SER A 265 21.90 5.55 9.23
C SER A 265 20.60 6.01 9.86
N TYR A 266 20.48 5.83 11.18
CA TYR A 266 19.35 6.39 11.94
C TYR A 266 19.40 7.92 12.02
N THR A 267 20.57 8.54 11.86
CA THR A 267 20.75 9.99 11.96
C THR A 267 20.88 10.68 10.61
N ASP A 268 21.17 9.93 9.55
CA ASP A 268 21.26 10.42 8.17
C ASP A 268 20.46 9.53 7.22
N PRO A 269 19.20 9.88 6.94
CA PRO A 269 18.32 9.11 6.06
C PRO A 269 18.79 9.01 4.60
N ALA A 270 19.75 9.81 4.15
CA ALA A 270 20.29 9.76 2.79
C ALA A 270 21.46 8.78 2.64
N ARG A 271 22.15 8.46 3.73
CA ARG A 271 23.29 7.53 3.71
C ARG A 271 22.84 6.12 3.32
N ARG A 272 23.44 5.57 2.27
CA ARG A 272 23.26 4.19 1.84
C ARG A 272 24.63 3.57 1.58
N GLU A 273 24.90 2.44 2.20
CA GLU A 273 26.14 1.70 2.05
C GLU A 273 25.83 0.23 1.75
N ILE A 274 26.57 -0.36 0.81
CA ILE A 274 26.48 -1.78 0.53
C ILE A 274 27.50 -2.49 1.42
N THR A 275 27.05 -3.47 2.19
CA THR A 275 27.91 -4.25 3.09
C THR A 275 27.57 -5.73 2.98
N LEU A 276 28.52 -6.57 3.41
CA LEU A 276 28.42 -8.02 3.30
C LEU A 276 28.47 -8.62 4.71
N TRP A 277 27.59 -9.58 4.98
CA TRP A 277 27.50 -10.24 6.27
C TRP A 277 27.55 -11.76 6.08
N LYS A 278 28.19 -12.48 7.00
CA LYS A 278 28.24 -13.94 7.01
C LYS A 278 27.60 -14.48 8.27
N TRP A 279 26.97 -15.64 8.16
CA TRP A 279 26.42 -16.37 9.29
C TRP A 279 27.55 -17.02 10.11
N SER A 280 27.47 -16.97 11.45
CA SER A 280 28.48 -17.57 12.34
C SER A 280 27.98 -18.76 13.16
N GLY A 281 26.75 -19.24 12.91
CA GLY A 281 26.10 -20.26 13.74
C GLY A 281 25.23 -19.72 14.89
N TRP A 282 25.36 -18.43 15.24
CA TRP A 282 24.56 -17.78 16.30
C TRP A 282 24.12 -16.36 15.96
N GLY A 283 24.31 -15.95 14.70
CA GLY A 283 23.99 -14.62 14.21
C GLY A 283 24.82 -14.25 12.98
N PHE A 284 24.54 -13.07 12.43
CA PHE A 284 25.30 -12.51 11.34
C PHE A 284 26.36 -11.52 11.84
N TYR A 285 27.51 -11.48 11.16
CA TYR A 285 28.55 -10.48 11.39
C TYR A 285 29.02 -9.91 10.06
N ARG A 286 29.40 -8.63 10.07
CA ARG A 286 29.90 -7.93 8.89
C ARG A 286 31.30 -8.41 8.52
N ILE A 287 31.51 -8.62 7.23
CA ILE A 287 32.81 -8.95 6.64
C ILE A 287 33.22 -7.88 5.62
N ASN A 288 34.53 -7.75 5.41
CA ASN A 288 35.08 -6.81 4.44
C ASN A 288 35.25 -7.51 3.10
N LEU A 289 34.87 -6.82 2.02
CA LEU A 289 35.26 -7.19 0.67
C LEU A 289 36.76 -6.86 0.52
N ASN A 290 37.62 -7.87 0.58
CA ASN A 290 39.04 -7.74 0.26
C ASN A 290 39.28 -7.96 -1.24
#